data_AF-A0A6M0AT04-F1
#
_entry.id   AF-A0A6M0AT04-F1
#
_cell.length_a   1.000
_cell.length_b   1.000
_cell.length_c   1.000
_cell.angle_alpha   90.00
_cell.angle_beta   90.00
_cell.angle_gamma   90.00
#
_symmetry.space_group_name_H-M   'P 1'
#
loop_
_entity.id
_entity.type
_entity.pdbx_description
1 polymer ?
#
loop_
_entity_poly.entity_id
_entity_poly.type
_entity_poly.pdbx_seq_one_letter_code
_entity_poly.pdbx_strand_id
1 'polypeptide(L)' 'MKATEFDAKFDQGEDITEFLDLSHAKRPGHEQKRVNVDFPTWMIEALDREAKRLGVTRQSIIKVWL' A
#
# COMPACT_ATOMS: atom_id res chain seq x y z
N MET A 1 20.19 -23.43 14.50
CA MET A 1 19.09 -23.65 15.45
C MET A 1 18.42 -24.97 15.12
N LYS A 2 18.05 -25.77 16.12
CA LYS A 2 17.20 -26.95 15.92
C LYS A 2 15.74 -26.52 15.82
N ALA A 3 14.91 -27.25 15.08
CA ALA A 3 13.48 -26.92 14.92
C ALA A 3 12.76 -26.77 16.27
N THR A 4 13.04 -27.65 17.23
CA THR A 4 12.44 -27.60 18.58
C THR A 4 12.79 -26.34 19.37
N GLU A 5 13.97 -25.76 19.13
CA GLU A 5 14.40 -24.52 19.77
C GLU A 5 13.75 -23.31 19.11
N PHE A 6 13.55 -23.35 17.79
CA PHE A 6 12.79 -22.35 17.04
C PHE A 6 11.34 -22.28 17.52
N ASP A 7 10.67 -23.44 17.59
CA ASP A 7 9.27 -23.55 18.00
C ASP A 7 9.07 -22.99 19.41
N ALA A 8 9.96 -23.35 20.35
CA ALA A 8 9.89 -22.85 21.72
C ALA A 8 10.03 -21.32 21.79
N LYS A 9 10.92 -20.70 21.00
CA LYS A 9 11.07 -19.24 20.96
C LYS A 9 9.85 -18.55 20.35
N PHE A 10 9.30 -19.13 19.27
CA PHE A 10 8.09 -18.63 18.63
C PHE A 10 6.90 -18.65 19.60
N ASP A 11 6.68 -19.76 20.30
CA ASP A 11 5.58 -19.92 21.25
C ASP A 11 5.70 -19.01 22.48
N GLN A 12 6.92 -18.66 22.87
CA GLN A 12 7.21 -17.69 23.94
C GLN A 12 7.03 -16.23 23.51
N GLY A 13 6.74 -15.98 22.22
CA GLY A 13 6.61 -14.63 21.67
C GLY A 13 7.94 -13.89 21.55
N GLU A 14 9.06 -14.61 21.54
CA GLU A 14 10.38 -14.03 21.28
C GLU A 14 10.53 -13.61 19.81
N ASP A 15 11.42 -12.64 19.54
CA ASP A 15 11.75 -12.26 18.17
C ASP A 15 12.62 -13.35 17.51
N ILE A 16 12.08 -13.99 16.47
CA ILE A 16 12.73 -15.03 15.67
C ILE A 16 13.15 -14.53 14.28
N THR A 17 13.01 -13.23 14.01
CA THR A 17 13.17 -12.64 12.66
C THR A 17 14.55 -12.92 12.07
N GLU A 18 15.60 -12.98 12.90
CA GLU A 18 16.98 -13.31 12.47
C GLU A 18 17.13 -14.71 11.87
N PHE A 19 16.19 -15.62 12.16
CA PHE A 19 16.21 -17.01 11.67
C PHE A 19 15.31 -17.22 10.44
N LEU A 20 14.59 -16.20 9.98
CA LEU A 20 13.69 -16.27 8.84
C LEU A 20 14.37 -15.76 7.55
N ASP A 21 14.25 -16.52 6.46
CA ASP A 21 14.55 -16.00 5.12
C ASP A 21 13.34 -15.21 4.59
N LEU A 22 13.44 -13.88 4.66
CA LEU A 22 12.39 -12.96 4.22
C LEU A 22 12.56 -12.50 2.76
N SER A 23 13.49 -13.07 2.00
CA SER A 23 13.77 -12.66 0.61
C SER A 23 12.53 -12.69 -0.30
N HIS A 24 11.57 -13.57 0.01
CA HIS A 24 10.31 -13.72 -0.73
C HIS A 24 9.08 -13.30 0.09
N ALA A 25 9.27 -12.70 1.27
CA ALA A 25 8.16 -12.21 2.08
C ALA A 25 7.39 -11.12 1.32
N LYS A 26 6.09 -11.32 1.14
CA LYS A 26 5.19 -10.38 0.47
C LYS A 26 3.99 -10.11 1.36
N ARG A 27 3.38 -8.94 1.18
CA ARG A 27 2.09 -8.58 1.78
C ARG A 27 1.03 -8.63 0.67
N PRO A 28 0.30 -9.76 0.51
CA PRO A 28 -0.75 -9.86 -0.50
C PRO A 28 -1.76 -8.73 -0.34
N GLY A 29 -2.21 -8.15 -1.45
CA GLY A 29 -3.17 -7.04 -1.45
C GLY A 29 -2.56 -5.64 -1.30
N HIS A 30 -1.26 -5.52 -1.00
CA HIS A 30 -0.54 -4.23 -0.98
C HIS A 30 0.16 -3.90 -2.31
N GLU A 31 -0.04 -4.73 -3.33
CA GLU A 31 0.53 -4.51 -4.65
C GLU A 31 -0.18 -3.33 -5.33
N GLN A 32 0.57 -2.28 -5.68
CA GLN A 32 0.03 -1.14 -6.41
C GLN A 32 -0.16 -1.52 -7.89
N LYS A 33 -1.40 -1.44 -8.38
CA LYS A 33 -1.70 -1.60 -9.80
C LYS A 33 -2.06 -0.25 -10.42
N ARG A 34 -1.40 0.10 -11.53
CA ARG A 34 -1.78 1.28 -12.34
C ARG A 34 -3.00 0.95 -13.18
N VAL A 35 -3.97 1.85 -13.19
CA VAL A 35 -5.19 1.76 -13.98
C VAL A 35 -5.33 3.06 -14.76
N ASN A 36 -5.68 2.96 -16.05
CA ASN A 36 -5.97 4.11 -16.90
C ASN A 36 -7.48 4.32 -16.94
N VAL A 37 -7.93 5.57 -16.83
CA VAL A 37 -9.34 5.95 -16.86
C VAL A 37 -9.49 7.21 -17.70
N ASP A 38 -10.44 7.20 -18.63
CA ASP A 38 -10.81 8.38 -19.41
C ASP A 38 -11.94 9.13 -18.72
N PHE A 39 -11.83 10.46 -18.70
CA PHE A 39 -12.82 11.35 -18.10
C PHE A 39 -13.35 12.35 -19.13
N PRO A 40 -14.64 12.68 -19.11
CA PRO A 40 -15.18 13.79 -19.89
C PRO A 40 -14.48 15.11 -19.54
N THR A 41 -14.30 15.99 -20.53
CA THR A 41 -13.60 17.28 -20.37
C THR A 41 -14.15 18.12 -19.21
N TRP A 42 -15.47 18.20 -19.07
CA TRP A 42 -16.11 18.97 -17.99
C TRP A 42 -15.72 18.49 -16.60
N MET A 43 -15.47 17.19 -16.44
CA MET A 43 -15.11 16.59 -15.16
C MET A 43 -13.66 16.91 -14.82
N ILE A 44 -12.76 16.85 -15.81
CA ILE A 44 -11.35 17.24 -15.64
C ILE A 44 -11.26 18.69 -15.18
N GLU A 45 -11.98 19.60 -15.84
CA GLU A 45 -12.02 21.02 -15.49
C GLU A 45 -12.56 21.24 -14.07
N ALA A 46 -13.59 20.50 -13.67
CA ALA A 46 -14.13 20.58 -12.31
C ALA A 46 -13.11 20.12 -11.27
N LEU A 47 -12.44 18.98 -11.50
CA LEU A 47 -11.39 18.46 -10.62
C LEU A 47 -10.19 19.42 -10.52
N ASP A 48 -9.80 20.07 -11.62
CA ASP A 48 -8.71 21.05 -11.64
C ASP A 48 -9.02 22.30 -10.81
N ARG A 49 -10.24 22.82 -10.92
CA ARG A 49 -10.66 23.97 -10.10
C ARG A 49 -10.59 23.64 -8.62
N GLU A 50 -11.03 22.44 -8.25
CA GLU A 50 -11.03 22.01 -6.85
C GLU A 50 -9.63 21.72 -6.32
N ALA A 51 -8.80 21.05 -7.12
CA ALA A 51 -7.39 20.82 -6.82
C ALA A 51 -6.65 22.14 -6.60
N LYS A 52 -6.86 23.14 -7.46
CA LYS A 52 -6.29 24.49 -7.32
C LYS A 52 -6.79 25.21 -6.06
N ARG A 53 -8.09 25.11 -5.76
CA ARG A 53 -8.69 25.72 -4.55
C ARG A 53 -8.08 25.17 -3.27
N LEU A 54 -7.79 23.86 -3.25
CA LEU A 54 -7.23 23.15 -2.10
C LEU A 54 -5.69 23.12 -2.09
N GLY A 55 -5.02 23.59 -3.15
CA GLY A 55 -3.56 23.55 -3.26
C GLY A 55 -2.99 22.14 -3.38
N VAL A 56 -3.76 21.19 -3.93
CA VAL A 56 -3.36 19.78 -4.10
C VAL A 56 -3.39 19.39 -5.58
N THR A 57 -2.91 18.19 -5.90
CA THR A 57 -2.98 17.66 -7.26
C THR A 57 -4.37 17.09 -7.58
N ARG A 58 -4.75 17.08 -8.86
CA ARG A 58 -5.95 16.40 -9.35
C ARG A 58 -6.04 14.94 -8.86
N GLN A 59 -4.91 14.22 -8.87
CA GLN A 59 -4.83 12.83 -8.43
C GLN A 59 -5.17 12.68 -6.94
N SER A 60 -4.81 13.66 -6.11
CA SER A 60 -5.17 13.68 -4.69
C SER A 60 -6.68 13.77 -4.49
N ILE A 61 -7.37 14.58 -5.32
CA ILE A 61 -8.83 14.66 -5.30
C ILE A 61 -9.45 13.32 -5.71
N ILE A 62 -8.96 12.72 -6.79
CA ILE A 62 -9.44 11.41 -7.29
C ILE A 62 -9.28 10.31 -6.21
N LYS A 63 -8.16 10.31 -5.49
CA LYS A 63 -7.89 9.34 -4.41
C LYS A 63 -8.80 9.49 -3.18
N VAL A 64 -9.41 10.65 -2.95
CA VAL A 64 -10.32 10.85 -1.80
C VAL A 64 -11.72 10.29 -2.09
N TRP A 65 -12.11 10.22 -3.36
CA TRP A 65 -13.44 9.74 -3.76
C TRP A 65 -13.51 8.23 -4.00
N LEU A 66 -12.37 7.54 -4.14
CA LEU A 66 -12.25 6.09 -4.31
C LEU A 66 -11.87 5.42 -2.99
#